data_AF-A0AA86P082-F1
#
_entry.id   AF-A0AA86P082-F1
#
_cell.length_a   1.000
_cell.length_b   1.000
_cell.length_c   1.000
_cell.angle_alpha   90.00
_cell.angle_beta   90.00
_cell.angle_gamma   90.00
#
_symmetry.space_group_name_H-M   'P 1'
#
loop_
_entity.id
_entity.type
_entity.pdbx_description
1 polymer ?
#
loop_
_entity_poly.entity_id
_entity_poly.type
_entity_poly.pdbx_seq_one_letter_code
_entity_poly.pdbx_strand_id
1 'polypeptide(L)'
;MNITSQLIENISLLQEIHTINHKIEQIQYKCMNRQRKHWTKNEDELLLHAVSVFGPINVDKLELVLVNKTKEQIYFRVRYLVRNPRILRERNIVGFQ
;
A
#
# COMPACT_ATOMS: atom_id res chain seq x y z
N MET A 1 -44.49 23.60 12.12
CA MET A 1 -43.39 22.71 11.68
C MET A 1 -43.94 21.29 11.64
N ASN A 2 -43.94 20.66 10.45
CA ASN A 2 -44.49 19.32 10.28
C ASN A 2 -43.44 18.28 10.66
N ILE A 3 -43.52 17.77 11.90
CA ILE A 3 -42.53 16.86 12.50
C ILE A 3 -42.31 15.61 11.63
N THR A 4 -43.36 15.14 10.95
CA THR A 4 -43.28 13.97 10.07
C THR A 4 -42.43 14.22 8.82
N SER A 5 -42.54 15.40 8.20
CA SER A 5 -41.71 15.78 7.04
C SER A 5 -40.23 15.84 7.40
N GLN A 6 -39.89 16.42 8.56
CA GLN A 6 -38.50 16.46 9.05
C GLN A 6 -37.96 15.06 9.35
N LEU A 7 -38.80 14.18 9.90
CA LEU A 7 -38.41 12.81 10.21
C LEU A 7 -38.08 12.02 8.94
N ILE A 8 -38.87 12.20 7.88
CA ILE A 8 -38.67 11.55 6.57
C ILE A 8 -37.36 12.02 5.94
N GLU A 9 -37.09 13.32 5.97
CA GLU A 9 -35.84 13.90 5.46
C GLU A 9 -34.62 13.35 6.21
N ASN A 10 -34.68 13.27 7.53
CA ASN A 10 -33.61 12.70 8.35
C ASN A 10 -33.35 11.23 8.02
N ILE A 11 -34.41 10.43 7.77
CA ILE A 11 -34.27 9.02 7.37
C ILE A 11 -33.60 8.91 6.00
N SER A 12 -33.99 9.75 5.04
CA SER A 12 -33.36 9.80 3.72
C SER A 12 -31.86 10.13 3.81
N LEU A 13 -31.51 11.14 4.62
CA LEU A 13 -30.12 11.52 4.86
C LEU A 13 -29.30 10.38 5.49
N LEU A 14 -29.86 9.64 6.44
CA LEU A 14 -29.18 8.49 7.04
C LEU A 14 -28.91 7.37 6.02
N GLN A 15 -29.83 7.13 5.08
CA GLN A 15 -29.64 6.16 4.01
C GLN A 15 -28.53 6.58 3.04
N GLU A 16 -28.46 7.87 2.73
CA GLU A 16 -27.39 8.43 1.90
C GLU A 16 -26.02 8.31 2.58
N ILE A 17 -25.94 8.66 3.87
CA ILE A 17 -24.71 8.52 4.67
C ILE A 17 -24.23 7.07 4.69
N HIS A 18 -25.12 6.11 4.96
CA HIS A 18 -24.78 4.69 4.94
C HIS A 18 -24.24 4.27 3.56
N THR A 19 -24.88 4.72 2.49
CA THR A 19 -24.46 4.44 1.11
C THR A 19 -23.07 5.00 0.80
N ILE A 20 -22.80 6.23 1.25
CA ILE A 20 -21.49 6.89 1.07
C ILE A 20 -20.41 6.13 1.84
N ASN A 21 -20.67 5.76 3.10
CA ASN A 21 -19.71 5.00 3.92
C ASN A 21 -19.34 3.67 3.27
N HIS A 22 -20.32 2.91 2.79
CA HIS A 22 -20.04 1.67 2.07
C HIS A 22 -19.18 1.90 0.82
N LYS A 23 -19.42 2.97 0.05
CA LYS A 23 -18.57 3.32 -1.10
C LYS A 23 -17.14 3.67 -0.69
N ILE A 24 -16.97 4.39 0.42
CA ILE A 24 -15.64 4.72 0.98
C ILE A 24 -14.88 3.43 1.33
N GLU A 25 -15.51 2.49 2.02
CA GLU A 25 -14.91 1.20 2.37
C GLU A 25 -14.46 0.43 1.13
N GLN A 26 -15.31 0.37 0.10
CA GLN A 26 -14.98 -0.30 -1.17
C GLN A 26 -13.79 0.37 -1.89
N ILE A 27 -13.72 1.70 -1.88
CA ILE A 27 -12.59 2.45 -2.45
C ILE A 27 -11.31 2.18 -1.64
N GLN A 28 -11.37 2.24 -0.32
CA GLN A 28 -10.25 1.96 0.56
C GLN A 28 -9.70 0.54 0.33
N TYR A 29 -10.58 -0.46 0.28
CA TYR A 29 -10.20 -1.84 -0.02
C TYR A 29 -9.52 -1.98 -1.39
N LYS A 30 -10.06 -1.32 -2.43
CA LYS A 30 -9.49 -1.32 -3.78
C LYS A 30 -8.12 -0.63 -3.83
N CYS A 31 -7.96 0.50 -3.14
CA CYS A 31 -6.69 1.23 -3.05
C CYS A 31 -5.63 0.41 -2.31
N MET A 32 -5.98 -0.19 -1.17
CA MET A 32 -5.09 -1.08 -0.42
C MET A 32 -4.65 -2.29 -1.26
N ASN A 33 -5.57 -2.92 -1.99
CA ASN A 33 -5.23 -4.03 -2.89
C ASN A 33 -4.38 -3.61 -4.09
N ARG A 34 -4.52 -2.39 -4.60
CA ARG A 34 -3.62 -1.85 -5.65
C ARG A 34 -2.21 -1.63 -5.12
N GLN A 35 -2.08 -1.09 -3.91
CA GLN A 35 -0.78 -0.91 -3.23
C GLN A 35 -0.09 -2.25 -2.93
N ARG A 36 -0.85 -3.30 -2.62
CA ARG A 36 -0.32 -4.67 -2.48
C ARG A 36 0.27 -5.23 -3.79
N LYS A 37 -0.15 -4.74 -4.96
CA LYS A 37 0.28 -5.26 -6.27
C LYS A 37 1.43 -4.50 -6.92
N HIS A 38 1.67 -3.24 -6.56
CA HIS A 38 2.69 -2.40 -7.21
C HIS A 38 3.82 -2.01 -6.26
N TRP A 39 5.05 -1.93 -6.78
CA TRP A 39 6.24 -1.47 -6.06
C TRP A 39 6.55 -0.02 -6.43
N THR A 40 6.34 0.87 -5.48
CA THR A 40 6.68 2.30 -5.61
C THR A 40 8.19 2.52 -5.48
N LYS A 41 8.65 3.71 -5.89
CA LYS A 41 10.06 4.10 -5.71
C LYS A 41 10.46 4.09 -4.22
N ASN A 42 9.64 4.70 -3.36
CA ASN A 42 9.92 4.77 -1.91
C ASN A 42 9.98 3.36 -1.28
N GLU A 43 9.13 2.43 -1.72
CA GLU A 43 9.20 1.03 -1.26
C GLU A 43 10.48 0.34 -1.72
N ASP A 44 10.94 0.57 -2.95
CA ASP A 44 12.23 0.03 -3.41
C ASP A 44 13.41 0.64 -2.64
N GLU A 45 13.41 1.95 -2.38
CA GLU A 45 14.44 2.63 -1.58
C GLU A 45 14.50 2.07 -0.16
N LEU A 46 13.34 1.98 0.49
CA LEU A 46 13.22 1.45 1.84
C LEU A 46 13.63 -0.03 1.91
N LEU A 47 13.23 -0.82 0.90
CA LEU A 47 13.63 -2.21 0.80
C LEU A 47 15.15 -2.34 0.66
N LEU A 48 15.79 -1.56 -0.21
CA LEU A 48 17.23 -1.62 -0.44
C LEU A 48 18.03 -1.16 0.77
N HIS A 49 17.56 -0.12 1.46
CA HIS A 49 18.13 0.30 2.74
C HIS A 49 17.99 -0.79 3.81
N ALA A 50 16.82 -1.43 3.90
CA ALA A 50 16.63 -2.55 4.83
C ALA A 50 17.52 -3.75 4.47
N VAL A 51 17.72 -4.02 3.18
CA VAL A 51 18.66 -5.04 2.69
C VAL A 51 20.11 -4.70 3.01
N SER A 52 20.52 -3.43 2.94
CA SER A 52 21.88 -3.04 3.33
C SER A 52 22.13 -3.16 4.84
N VAL A 53 21.10 -3.00 5.67
CA VAL A 53 21.20 -3.13 7.13
C VAL A 53 21.09 -4.58 7.60
N PHE A 54 20.10 -5.32 7.10
CA PHE A 54 19.79 -6.68 7.58
C PHE A 54 20.33 -7.79 6.68
N GLY A 55 20.75 -7.49 5.45
CA GLY A 55 21.12 -8.47 4.44
C GLY A 55 19.92 -8.99 3.64
N PRO A 56 20.15 -9.48 2.40
CA PRO A 56 19.08 -9.85 1.45
C PRO A 56 18.32 -11.13 1.82
N ILE A 57 18.86 -11.95 2.74
CA ILE A 57 18.31 -13.25 3.14
C ILE A 57 17.34 -13.11 4.33
N ASN A 58 17.46 -12.04 5.12
CA ASN A 58 16.69 -11.86 6.36
C ASN A 58 15.29 -11.28 6.10
N VAL A 59 14.49 -12.00 5.29
CA VAL A 59 13.16 -11.56 4.83
C VAL A 59 12.19 -11.28 5.98
N ASP A 60 12.32 -12.01 7.10
CA ASP A 60 11.50 -11.77 8.30
C ASP A 60 11.67 -10.34 8.86
N LYS A 61 12.90 -9.80 8.81
CA LYS A 61 13.17 -8.42 9.23
C LYS A 61 12.74 -7.40 8.17
N LEU A 62 12.83 -7.77 6.89
CA LEU A 62 12.39 -6.92 5.78
C LEU A 62 10.87 -6.73 5.77
N GLU A 63 10.09 -7.75 6.15
CA GLU A 63 8.62 -7.67 6.24
C GLU A 63 8.14 -6.66 7.29
N LEU A 64 8.86 -6.53 8.41
CA LEU A 64 8.53 -5.53 9.45
C LEU A 64 8.63 -4.09 8.94
N VAL A 65 9.51 -3.85 7.96
CA VAL A 65 9.66 -2.56 7.30
C VAL A 65 8.64 -2.42 6.17
N LEU A 66 8.45 -3.52 5.43
CA LEU A 66 7.51 -3.84 4.35
C LEU A 66 6.03 -4.09 4.71
N VAL A 67 5.36 -3.34 5.61
CA VAL A 67 4.05 -3.74 6.19
C VAL A 67 2.95 -4.14 5.17
N ASN A 68 2.99 -3.62 3.94
CA ASN A 68 2.01 -3.92 2.89
C ASN A 68 2.48 -4.98 1.86
N LYS A 69 3.61 -5.63 2.09
CA LYS A 69 4.22 -6.61 1.19
C LYS A 69 4.47 -7.92 1.93
N THR A 70 4.11 -9.04 1.32
CA THR A 70 4.37 -10.36 1.91
C THR A 70 5.84 -10.72 1.77
N LYS A 71 6.33 -11.65 2.62
CA LYS A 71 7.69 -12.21 2.52
C LYS A 71 8.06 -12.66 1.11
N GLU A 72 7.15 -13.35 0.42
CA GLU A 72 7.37 -13.82 -0.95
C GLU A 72 7.55 -12.67 -1.93
N GLN A 73 6.69 -11.65 -1.86
CA GLN A 73 6.81 -10.45 -2.70
C GLN A 73 8.14 -9.73 -2.46
N ILE A 74 8.55 -9.60 -1.20
CA ILE A 74 9.82 -9.00 -0.80
C ILE A 74 10.98 -9.80 -1.38
N TYR A 75 11.00 -11.12 -1.18
CA TYR A 75 12.06 -12.01 -1.69
C TYR A 75 12.23 -11.89 -3.21
N PHE A 76 11.14 -11.97 -3.97
CA PHE A 76 11.18 -11.83 -5.43
C PHE A 76 11.62 -10.43 -5.85
N ARG A 77 11.19 -9.39 -5.12
CA ARG A 77 11.57 -8.01 -5.43
C ARG A 77 13.05 -7.75 -5.19
N VAL A 78 13.60 -8.17 -4.05
CA VAL A 78 15.05 -8.04 -3.76
C VAL A 78 15.85 -8.71 -4.87
N ARG A 79 15.51 -9.96 -5.21
CA ARG A 79 16.19 -10.70 -6.28
C ARG A 79 16.08 -10.00 -7.64
N TYR A 80 14.93 -9.41 -7.94
CA TYR A 80 14.70 -8.65 -9.17
C TYR A 80 15.55 -7.37 -9.22
N LEU A 81 15.58 -6.58 -8.15
CA LEU A 81 16.34 -5.32 -8.09
C LEU A 81 17.84 -5.56 -8.17
N VAL A 82 18.35 -6.55 -7.43
CA VAL A 82 19.78 -6.93 -7.45
C VAL A 82 20.22 -7.40 -8.84
N ARG A 83 19.37 -8.14 -9.57
CA ARG A 83 19.67 -8.63 -10.92
C ARG A 83 19.52 -7.57 -12.01
N ASN A 84 18.82 -6.47 -11.74
CA ASN A 84 18.49 -5.46 -12.74
C ASN A 84 18.94 -4.06 -12.28
N PRO A 85 20.25 -3.79 -12.19
CA PRO A 85 20.78 -2.51 -11.70
C PRO A 85 20.37 -1.30 -12.55
N ARG A 86 19.92 -1.52 -13.80
CA ARG A 86 19.35 -0.46 -14.65
C ARG A 86 18.13 0.20 -14.02
N ILE A 87 17.28 -0.58 -13.34
CA ILE A 87 16.05 -0.11 -12.71
C ILE A 87 16.36 0.82 -11.54
N LEU A 88 17.43 0.53 -10.80
CA LEU A 88 17.90 1.38 -9.71
C LEU A 88 18.33 2.75 -10.24
N ARG A 89 19.02 2.77 -11.39
CA ARG A 89 19.43 4.02 -12.05
C ARG A 89 18.24 4.81 -12.60
N GLU A 90 17.31 4.15 -13.29
CA GLU A 90 16.11 4.79 -13.84
C GLU A 90 15.21 5.38 -12.75
N ARG A 91 15.16 4.72 -11.59
CA ARG A 91 14.42 5.22 -10.42
C ARG A 91 15.23 6.22 -9.60
N ASN A 92 16.48 6.53 -9.97
CA ASN A 92 17.40 7.40 -9.23
C ASN A 92 17.49 7.00 -7.74
N ILE A 93 17.73 5.71 -7.49
CA ILE A 93 17.95 5.15 -6.16
C ILE A 93 19.46 5.05 -5.95
N VAL A 94 19.98 5.85 -5.02
CA VAL A 94 21.40 5.94 -4.68
C VAL A 94 21.75 5.03 -3.50
N GLY A 95 22.96 4.45 -3.49
CA GLY A 95 23.51 3.72 -2.34
C GLY A 95 23.63 2.20 -2.45
N PHE A 96 23.36 1.61 -3.62
CA PHE A 96 23.57 0.18 -3.88
C PHE A 96 24.50 0.01 -5.10
N GLN A 97 25.80 0.18 -4.88
CA GLN A 97 26.88 -0.10 -5.84
C GLN A 97 27.89 -1.05 -5.20
#